data_AF-A0A941ZJS8-F1
#
_entry.id   AF-A0A941ZJS8-F1
#
_cell.length_a   1.000
_cell.length_b   1.000
_cell.length_c   1.000
_cell.angle_alpha   90.00
_cell.angle_beta   90.00
_cell.angle_gamma   90.00
#
_symmetry.space_group_name_H-M   'P 1'
#
loop_
_entity.id
_entity.type
_entity.pdbx_description
1 polymer ?
#
loop_
_entity_poly.entity_id
_entity_poly.type
_entity_poly.pdbx_seq_one_letter_code
_entity_poly.pdbx_strand_id
1 'polypeptide(L)'
;MAKPYREGSHWSFRLRIKGEDIYRTGYATQALANEAQTEIRFALRQKGQPAAAGPFRTTLGQAFMNYARERLPKLKGANVDAVRINRYLRAVGLPIIRLKRLERPMNGASIYWEVRFEAETTSRTPNSLKAHQAKLSKNSSQSLLVRQRLAGMTMSDVMTYHIQEFIDAMVTEGKGAATIDHERAELRRLF
;
A
#
# COMPACT_ATOMS: atom_id res chain seq x y z
N MET A 1 -12.27 -27.52 17.12
CA MET A 1 -12.29 -26.25 17.89
C MET A 1 -12.04 -26.57 19.35
N ALA A 2 -11.03 -25.98 20.00
CA ALA A 2 -10.85 -26.13 21.44
C ALA A 2 -11.81 -25.17 22.16
N LYS A 3 -12.83 -25.71 22.83
CA LYS A 3 -13.76 -24.96 23.68
C LYS A 3 -13.06 -24.67 25.02
N PRO A 4 -13.22 -23.49 25.63
CA PRO A 4 -12.78 -23.27 27.00
C PRO A 4 -13.40 -24.33 27.93
N TYR A 5 -12.62 -24.80 28.88
CA TYR A 5 -13.02 -25.83 29.83
C TYR A 5 -12.77 -25.32 31.26
N ARG A 6 -13.45 -25.96 32.21
CA ARG A 6 -13.36 -25.59 33.62
C ARG A 6 -12.20 -26.34 34.27
N GLU A 7 -11.35 -25.60 34.97
CA GLU A 7 -10.20 -26.11 35.68
C GLU A 7 -10.26 -25.56 37.11
N GLY A 8 -10.70 -26.42 38.05
CA GLY A 8 -11.03 -26.00 39.41
C GLY A 8 -12.17 -24.97 39.45
N SER A 9 -11.93 -23.82 40.10
CA SER A 9 -12.91 -22.73 40.23
C SER A 9 -12.92 -21.75 39.04
N HIS A 10 -12.01 -21.91 38.07
CA HIS A 10 -11.84 -20.96 36.97
C HIS A 10 -12.02 -21.63 35.60
N TRP A 11 -12.21 -20.79 34.58
CA TRP A 11 -12.23 -21.20 33.18
C TRP A 11 -10.84 -21.01 32.56
N SER A 12 -10.47 -21.98 31.73
CA SER A 12 -9.18 -22.09 31.07
C SER A 12 -9.38 -22.46 29.60
N PHE A 13 -8.40 -22.13 28.76
CA PHE A 13 -8.35 -22.65 27.39
C PHE A 13 -6.93 -22.91 26.93
N ARG A 14 -6.81 -23.87 26.01
CA ARG A 14 -5.58 -24.14 25.26
C ARG A 14 -5.84 -23.89 23.78
N LEU A 15 -4.95 -23.15 23.15
CA LEU A 15 -5.06 -22.73 21.76
C LEU A 15 -3.76 -23.11 21.05
N ARG A 16 -3.86 -23.88 19.96
CA ARG A 16 -2.73 -24.16 19.09
C ARG A 16 -2.90 -23.42 17.78
N ILE A 17 -2.02 -22.47 17.48
CA ILE A 17 -2.06 -21.67 16.24
C ILE A 17 -0.65 -21.50 15.72
N LYS A 18 -0.44 -21.79 14.42
CA LYS A 18 0.85 -21.62 13.71
C LYS A 18 2.05 -22.27 14.42
N GLY A 19 1.82 -23.41 15.09
CA GLY A 19 2.88 -24.16 15.80
C GLY A 19 3.12 -23.70 17.24
N GLU A 20 2.54 -22.59 17.68
CA GLU A 20 2.58 -22.14 19.08
C GLU A 20 1.42 -22.72 19.88
N ASP A 21 1.73 -23.24 21.07
CA ASP A 21 0.76 -23.71 22.07
C ASP A 21 0.58 -22.62 23.14
N ILE A 22 -0.59 -22.01 23.17
CA ILE A 22 -0.94 -20.95 24.12
C ILE A 22 -1.92 -21.50 25.15
N TYR A 23 -1.52 -21.39 26.41
CA TYR A 23 -2.34 -21.76 27.55
C TYR A 23 -2.68 -20.53 28.37
N ARG A 24 -3.97 -20.34 28.68
CA ARG A 24 -4.45 -19.24 29.53
C ARG A 24 -5.52 -19.75 30.49
N THR A 25 -5.44 -19.28 31.73
CA THR A 25 -6.30 -19.69 32.85
C THR A 25 -6.68 -18.48 33.69
N GLY A 26 -7.65 -18.65 34.60
CA GLY A 26 -8.03 -17.62 35.57
C GLY A 26 -9.26 -16.79 35.18
N TYR A 27 -10.05 -17.22 34.20
CA TYR A 27 -11.27 -16.51 33.82
C TYR A 27 -12.44 -16.90 34.74
N ALA A 28 -13.18 -15.91 35.25
CA ALA A 28 -14.31 -16.16 36.15
C ALA A 28 -15.50 -16.84 35.44
N THR A 29 -15.68 -16.60 34.13
CA THR A 29 -16.79 -17.14 33.35
C THR A 29 -16.33 -17.70 32.01
N GLN A 30 -17.12 -18.60 31.44
CA GLN A 30 -16.89 -19.17 30.11
C GLN A 30 -16.89 -18.09 29.01
N ALA A 31 -17.73 -17.07 29.17
CA ALA A 31 -17.83 -15.96 28.22
C ALA A 31 -16.52 -15.16 28.15
N LEU A 32 -15.93 -14.83 29.30
CA LEU A 32 -14.64 -14.13 29.37
C LEU A 32 -13.49 -14.96 28.78
N ALA A 33 -13.50 -16.28 29.00
CA ALA A 33 -12.53 -17.17 28.39
C ALA A 33 -12.68 -17.23 26.86
N ASN A 34 -13.91 -17.22 26.35
CA ASN A 34 -14.18 -17.16 24.90
C ASN A 34 -13.74 -15.83 24.29
N GLU A 35 -14.03 -14.71 24.95
CA GLU A 35 -13.65 -13.37 24.48
C GLU A 35 -12.12 -13.24 24.38
N ALA A 36 -11.40 -13.61 25.44
CA ALA A 36 -9.94 -13.64 25.43
C ALA A 36 -9.37 -14.59 24.36
N GLN A 37 -10.01 -15.75 24.15
CA GLN A 37 -9.63 -16.68 23.08
C GLN A 37 -9.81 -16.06 21.69
N THR A 38 -10.88 -15.29 21.48
CA THR A 38 -11.12 -14.58 20.20
C THR A 38 -10.15 -13.43 19.97
N GLU A 39 -9.82 -12.68 21.02
CA GLU A 39 -8.86 -11.58 20.96
C GLU A 39 -7.45 -12.08 20.61
N ILE A 40 -6.98 -13.14 21.28
CA ILE A 40 -5.68 -13.75 20.99
C ILE A 40 -5.64 -14.31 19.56
N ARG A 41 -6.73 -14.93 19.09
CA ARG A 41 -6.85 -15.37 17.68
C ARG A 41 -6.73 -14.20 16.71
N PHE A 42 -7.42 -13.10 17.00
CA PHE A 42 -7.42 -11.92 16.15
C PHE A 42 -6.03 -11.28 16.10
N ALA A 43 -5.39 -11.10 17.26
CA ALA A 43 -4.03 -10.57 17.36
C ALA A 43 -3.01 -11.44 16.60
N LEU A 44 -3.06 -12.77 16.73
CA LEU A 44 -2.16 -13.69 16.03
C LEU A 44 -2.44 -13.78 14.53
N ARG A 45 -3.69 -13.57 14.11
CA ARG A 45 -4.06 -13.48 12.70
C ARG A 45 -3.47 -12.23 12.07
N GLN A 46 -3.44 -11.10 12.78
CA GLN A 46 -2.80 -9.87 12.32
C GLN A 46 -1.26 -9.99 12.33
N LYS A 47 -0.68 -10.59 13.38
CA LYS A 47 0.77 -10.65 13.59
C LYS A 47 1.56 -11.49 12.58
N GLY A 48 0.88 -12.34 11.80
CA GLY A 48 1.52 -13.14 10.76
C GLY A 48 0.85 -13.04 9.40
N GLN A 49 0.19 -11.91 9.10
CA GLN A 49 0.02 -11.50 7.71
C GLN A 49 1.36 -10.91 7.24
N PRO A 50 1.93 -11.39 6.12
CA PRO A 50 3.01 -10.65 5.48
C PRO A 50 2.53 -9.21 5.22
N ALA A 51 3.45 -8.23 5.21
CA ALA A 51 3.15 -6.81 5.00
C ALA A 51 2.35 -6.52 3.71
N ALA A 52 2.25 -7.51 2.81
CA ALA A 52 1.35 -7.60 1.69
C ALA A 52 0.49 -8.88 1.79
N ALA A 53 -0.75 -8.84 1.34
CA ALA A 53 -1.66 -9.99 1.32
C ALA A 53 -1.28 -11.10 0.29
N GLY A 54 -0.09 -11.00 -0.30
CA GLY A 54 0.43 -11.85 -1.37
C GLY A 54 0.08 -11.33 -2.77
N PRO A 55 0.74 -11.84 -3.84
CA PRO A 55 0.57 -11.32 -5.21
C PRO A 55 -0.87 -11.34 -5.73
N PHE A 56 -1.67 -12.34 -5.31
CA PHE A 56 -3.06 -12.53 -5.73
C PHE A 56 -4.08 -11.65 -5.02
N ARG A 57 -3.67 -10.89 -4.00
CA ARG A 57 -4.58 -10.03 -3.21
C ARG A 57 -4.11 -8.59 -3.11
N THR A 58 -2.82 -8.35 -3.34
CA THR A 58 -2.25 -7.02 -3.36
C THR A 58 -2.35 -6.44 -4.76
N THR A 59 -3.08 -5.34 -4.88
CA THR A 59 -3.13 -4.58 -6.14
C THR A 59 -1.82 -3.84 -6.39
N LEU A 60 -1.54 -3.48 -7.65
CA LEU A 60 -0.38 -2.66 -8.00
C LEU A 60 -0.33 -1.36 -7.18
N GLY A 61 -1.49 -0.70 -6.99
CA GLY A 61 -1.59 0.50 -6.15
C GLY A 61 -1.21 0.23 -4.68
N GLN A 62 -1.65 -0.89 -4.10
CA GLN A 62 -1.25 -1.29 -2.75
C GLN A 62 0.24 -1.68 -2.66
N ALA A 63 0.78 -2.34 -3.69
CA ALA A 63 2.19 -2.66 -3.78
C ALA A 63 3.04 -1.39 -3.78
N PHE A 64 2.61 -0.35 -4.49
CA PHE A 64 3.24 0.97 -4.42
C PHE A 64 3.19 1.60 -3.03
N MET A 65 2.10 1.46 -2.28
CA MET A 65 2.05 1.95 -0.89
C MET A 65 3.05 1.19 0.01
N ASN A 66 3.20 -0.11 -0.20
CA ASN A 66 4.15 -0.92 0.56
C ASN A 66 5.60 -0.53 0.20
N TYR A 67 5.92 -0.43 -1.09
CA TYR A 67 7.19 0.09 -1.58
C TYR A 67 7.49 1.47 -0.98
N ALA A 68 6.49 2.36 -0.95
CA ALA A 68 6.62 3.69 -0.41
C ALA A 68 7.00 3.71 1.08
N ARG A 69 6.39 2.84 1.90
CA ARG A 69 6.74 2.72 3.32
C ARG A 69 8.16 2.23 3.54
N GLU A 70 8.60 1.28 2.73
CA GLU A 70 9.87 0.59 2.97
C GLU A 70 11.08 1.33 2.38
N ARG A 71 10.92 1.92 1.20
CA ARG A 71 12.04 2.43 0.39
C ARG A 71 12.17 3.95 0.40
N LEU A 72 11.07 4.71 0.30
CA LEU A 72 11.13 6.17 0.24
C LEU A 72 11.81 6.84 1.44
N PRO A 73 11.69 6.34 2.69
CA PRO A 73 12.39 6.97 3.81
C PRO A 73 13.91 7.03 3.62
N LYS A 74 14.48 6.06 2.90
CA LYS A 74 15.94 5.88 2.72
C LYS A 74 16.46 6.48 1.41
N LEU A 75 15.58 6.92 0.51
CA LEU A 75 15.97 7.43 -0.81
C LEU A 75 16.16 8.94 -0.78
N LYS A 76 17.36 9.43 -1.15
CA LYS A 76 17.62 10.87 -1.30
C LYS A 76 16.66 11.55 -2.29
N GLY A 77 16.32 10.86 -3.38
CA GLY A 77 15.45 11.32 -4.46
C GLY A 77 13.96 11.02 -4.28
N ALA A 78 13.50 10.63 -3.09
CA ALA A 78 12.15 10.11 -2.84
C ALA A 78 11.00 11.03 -3.32
N ASN A 79 11.21 12.34 -3.41
CA ASN A 79 10.19 13.28 -3.90
C ASN A 79 9.70 12.97 -5.32
N VAL A 80 10.62 12.67 -6.23
CA VAL A 80 10.27 12.42 -7.64
C VAL A 80 9.45 11.14 -7.74
N ASP A 81 9.90 10.11 -7.04
CA ASP A 81 9.24 8.81 -6.97
C ASP A 81 7.85 8.93 -6.34
N ALA A 82 7.72 9.65 -5.21
CA ALA A 82 6.44 9.89 -4.54
C ALA A 82 5.43 10.60 -5.46
N VAL A 83 5.87 11.60 -6.24
CA VAL A 83 5.00 12.28 -7.20
C VAL A 83 4.48 11.33 -8.28
N ARG A 84 5.33 10.43 -8.79
CA ARG A 84 4.95 9.43 -9.79
C ARG A 84 4.01 8.37 -9.20
N ILE A 85 4.36 7.81 -8.06
CA ILE A 85 3.53 6.85 -7.33
C ILE A 85 2.14 7.45 -7.04
N ASN A 86 2.09 8.71 -6.62
CA ASN A 86 0.83 9.40 -6.39
C ASN A 86 -0.07 9.45 -7.65
N ARG A 87 0.45 9.37 -8.87
CA ARG A 87 -0.40 9.26 -10.08
C ARG A 87 -1.18 7.96 -10.11
N TYR A 88 -0.58 6.85 -9.69
CA TYR A 88 -1.24 5.56 -9.58
C TYR A 88 -2.24 5.57 -8.42
N LEU A 89 -1.84 6.06 -7.25
CA LEU A 89 -2.71 6.11 -6.06
C LEU A 89 -3.97 6.95 -6.32
N ARG A 90 -3.83 8.12 -6.96
CA ARG A 90 -4.98 8.95 -7.35
C ARG A 90 -5.90 8.25 -8.33
N ALA A 91 -5.35 7.52 -9.30
CA ALA A 91 -6.16 6.84 -10.31
C ALA A 91 -7.11 5.79 -9.70
N VAL A 92 -6.74 5.20 -8.56
CA VAL A 92 -7.58 4.23 -7.82
C VAL A 92 -8.20 4.80 -6.54
N GLY A 93 -8.08 6.11 -6.28
CA GLY A 93 -8.63 6.75 -5.09
C GLY A 93 -7.98 6.35 -3.76
N LEU A 94 -6.73 5.88 -3.79
CA LEU A 94 -5.97 5.54 -2.58
C LEU A 94 -5.34 6.80 -1.94
N PRO A 95 -5.05 6.78 -0.63
CA PRO A 95 -4.35 7.86 0.05
C PRO A 95 -3.01 8.20 -0.62
N ILE A 96 -2.73 9.48 -0.81
CA ILE A 96 -1.50 9.95 -1.44
C ILE A 96 -0.34 10.03 -0.45
N ILE A 97 0.87 9.90 -0.97
CA ILE A 97 2.12 9.99 -0.22
C ILE A 97 2.50 11.47 -0.02
N ARG A 98 2.73 11.85 1.23
CA ARG A 98 3.37 13.09 1.63
C ARG A 98 4.70 12.77 2.29
N LEU A 99 5.76 13.45 1.82
CA LEU A 99 7.10 13.34 2.37
C LEU A 99 7.41 14.57 3.19
N LYS A 100 7.89 14.37 4.41
CA LYS A 100 8.47 15.42 5.25
C LYS A 100 9.95 15.15 5.42
N ARG A 101 10.79 16.14 5.11
CA ARG A 101 12.24 16.01 5.26
C ARG A 101 12.61 15.94 6.74
N LEU A 102 13.46 14.99 7.12
CA LEU A 102 14.03 14.92 8.46
C LEU A 102 15.37 15.66 8.48
N GLU A 103 15.52 16.59 9.42
CA GLU A 103 16.74 17.42 9.54
C GLU A 103 17.92 16.64 10.12
N ARG A 104 17.67 15.59 10.90
CA ARG A 104 18.68 14.65 11.38
C ARG A 104 18.26 13.21 11.07
N PRO A 105 19.15 12.38 10.51
CA PRO A 105 18.89 10.96 10.38
C PRO A 105 18.75 10.34 11.78
N MET A 106 17.65 9.62 12.01
CA MET A 106 17.46 8.85 13.25
C MET A 106 18.47 7.70 13.28
N ASN A 107 19.30 7.67 14.32
CA ASN A 107 20.11 6.52 14.76
C ASN A 107 20.85 5.75 13.65
N GLY A 108 21.90 6.33 13.07
CA GLY A 108 22.87 5.61 12.21
C GLY A 108 22.33 5.05 10.87
N ALA A 109 21.02 4.96 10.70
CA ALA A 109 20.35 4.63 9.46
C ALA A 109 20.09 5.92 8.68
N SER A 110 20.48 5.95 7.40
CA SER A 110 20.27 7.10 6.51
C SER A 110 18.79 7.27 6.13
N ILE A 111 17.96 7.66 7.10
CA ILE A 111 16.56 8.02 6.91
C ILE A 111 16.52 9.52 6.62
N TYR A 112 16.08 9.87 5.41
CA TYR A 112 15.97 11.25 4.92
C TYR A 112 14.55 11.81 5.00
N TRP A 113 13.54 10.93 4.95
CA TRP A 113 12.14 11.33 4.83
C TRP A 113 11.25 10.57 5.82
N GLU A 114 10.30 11.30 6.41
CA GLU A 114 9.12 10.75 7.03
C GLU A 114 8.03 10.61 5.97
N VAL A 115 7.48 9.40 5.80
CA VAL A 115 6.44 9.08 4.80
C VAL A 115 5.08 9.03 5.49
N ARG A 116 4.13 9.83 5.02
CA ARG A 116 2.74 9.83 5.49
C ARG A 116 1.79 9.54 4.33
N PHE A 117 0.68 8.88 4.64
CA PHE A 117 -0.41 8.65 3.71
C PHE A 117 -1.59 9.49 4.14
N GLU A 118 -2.03 10.39 3.26
CA GLU A 118 -3.09 11.35 3.55
C GLU A 118 -4.17 11.26 2.48
N ALA A 119 -5.42 11.53 2.85
CA ALA A 119 -6.47 11.71 1.86
C ALA A 119 -6.11 12.88 0.94
N GLU A 120 -6.41 12.76 -0.36
CA GLU A 120 -6.15 13.87 -1.27
C GLU A 120 -7.11 15.02 -0.98
N THR A 121 -6.59 16.09 -0.40
CA THR A 121 -7.31 17.35 -0.29
C THR A 121 -7.29 18.06 -1.64
N THR A 122 -8.45 18.34 -2.20
CA THR A 122 -8.59 19.10 -3.46
C THR A 122 -8.00 20.49 -3.27
N SER A 123 -6.75 20.71 -3.72
CA SER A 123 -6.15 22.04 -3.63
C SER A 123 -6.88 22.98 -4.59
N ARG A 124 -7.18 24.20 -4.12
CA ARG A 124 -7.80 25.24 -4.93
C ARG A 124 -6.87 25.62 -6.09
N THR A 125 -7.18 25.14 -7.30
CA THR A 125 -6.40 25.48 -8.49
C THR A 125 -6.67 26.94 -8.87
N PRO A 126 -5.62 27.77 -9.05
CA PRO A 126 -5.78 29.13 -9.57
C PRO A 126 -6.50 29.14 -10.92
N ASN A 127 -7.42 30.09 -11.13
CA ASN A 127 -8.24 30.14 -12.36
C ASN A 127 -7.40 30.18 -13.65
N SER A 128 -6.23 30.82 -13.62
CA SER A 128 -5.30 30.91 -14.76
C SER A 128 -4.75 29.57 -15.23
N LEU A 129 -4.73 28.53 -14.38
CA LEU A 129 -4.19 27.21 -14.69
C LEU A 129 -5.26 26.20 -15.10
N LYS A 130 -6.55 26.52 -14.95
CA LYS A 130 -7.66 25.59 -15.25
C LYS A 130 -7.68 25.19 -16.73
N ALA A 131 -7.49 26.14 -17.64
CA ALA A 131 -7.47 25.88 -19.08
C ALA A 131 -6.29 24.98 -19.48
N HIS A 132 -5.12 25.23 -18.90
CA HIS A 132 -3.93 24.41 -19.12
C HIS A 132 -4.11 22.99 -18.56
N GLN A 133 -4.67 22.84 -17.36
CA GLN A 133 -4.99 21.53 -16.78
C GLN A 133 -6.06 20.77 -17.59
N ALA A 134 -7.08 21.45 -18.10
CA ALA A 134 -8.09 20.85 -18.97
C ALA A 134 -7.46 20.33 -20.28
N LYS A 135 -6.52 21.09 -20.87
CA LYS A 135 -5.76 20.64 -22.05
C LYS A 135 -4.87 19.44 -21.73
N LEU A 136 -4.16 19.46 -20.60
CA LEU A 136 -3.30 18.35 -20.17
C LEU A 136 -4.08 17.07 -19.85
N SER A 137 -5.24 17.19 -19.21
CA SER A 137 -6.11 16.05 -18.90
C SER A 137 -6.71 15.45 -20.16
N LYS A 138 -7.18 16.28 -21.11
CA LYS A 138 -7.66 15.81 -22.42
C LYS A 138 -6.58 15.05 -23.18
N ASN A 139 -5.36 15.60 -23.19
CA ASN A 139 -4.17 14.98 -23.81
C ASN A 139 -3.61 13.77 -23.04
N SER A 140 -4.17 13.43 -21.87
CA SER A 140 -3.70 12.30 -21.05
C SER A 140 -4.82 11.31 -20.72
N SER A 141 -5.93 11.37 -21.45
CA SER A 141 -7.14 10.63 -21.12
C SER A 141 -6.98 9.12 -21.29
N GLN A 142 -6.28 8.67 -22.34
CA GLN A 142 -6.08 7.25 -22.62
C GLN A 142 -5.08 6.62 -21.64
N SER A 143 -3.92 7.24 -21.46
CA SER A 143 -2.91 6.75 -20.52
C SER A 143 -3.40 6.79 -19.07
N LEU A 144 -4.32 7.70 -18.71
CA LEU A 144 -4.94 7.73 -17.39
C LEU A 144 -5.89 6.56 -17.18
N LEU A 145 -6.71 6.20 -18.17
CA LEU A 145 -7.59 5.03 -18.09
C LEU A 145 -6.80 3.73 -17.97
N VAL A 146 -5.76 3.55 -18.78
CA VAL A 146 -4.89 2.37 -18.69
C VAL A 146 -4.14 2.34 -17.35
N ARG A 147 -3.66 3.49 -16.86
CA ARG A 147 -3.03 3.59 -15.53
C ARG A 147 -3.99 3.20 -14.41
N GLN A 148 -5.24 3.65 -14.47
CA GLN A 148 -6.27 3.29 -13.48
C GLN A 148 -6.53 1.78 -13.47
N ARG A 149 -6.66 1.18 -14.66
CA ARG A 149 -6.80 -0.27 -14.80
C ARG A 149 -5.60 -0.99 -14.19
N LEU A 150 -4.39 -0.65 -14.60
CA LEU A 150 -3.15 -1.23 -14.08
C LEU A 150 -3.02 -1.12 -12.56
N ALA A 151 -3.30 0.07 -12.00
CA ALA A 151 -3.22 0.31 -10.56
C ALA A 151 -4.22 -0.56 -9.75
N GLY A 152 -5.37 -0.90 -10.35
CA GLY A 152 -6.41 -1.73 -9.74
C GLY A 152 -6.17 -3.24 -9.89
N MET A 153 -5.33 -3.67 -10.83
CA MET A 153 -5.01 -5.09 -11.03
C MET A 153 -4.19 -5.65 -9.87
N THR A 154 -4.39 -6.94 -9.60
CA THR A 154 -3.54 -7.68 -8.65
C THR A 154 -2.14 -7.84 -9.22
N MET A 155 -1.11 -7.88 -8.38
CA MET A 155 0.28 -8.08 -8.83
C MET A 155 0.46 -9.37 -9.64
N SER A 156 -0.34 -10.42 -9.39
CA SER A 156 -0.30 -11.66 -10.18
C SER A 156 -0.92 -11.54 -11.57
N ASP A 157 -1.85 -10.61 -11.77
CA ASP A 157 -2.54 -10.43 -13.05
C ASP A 157 -1.82 -9.44 -13.96
N VAL A 158 -0.89 -8.64 -13.41
CA VAL A 158 -0.08 -7.73 -14.21
C VAL A 158 0.87 -8.54 -15.07
N MET A 159 0.82 -8.27 -16.38
CA MET A 159 1.60 -8.94 -17.40
C MET A 159 2.34 -7.89 -18.23
N THR A 160 3.37 -8.31 -18.95
CA THR A 160 4.19 -7.42 -19.79
C THR A 160 3.37 -6.67 -20.83
N TYR A 161 2.35 -7.28 -21.42
CA TYR A 161 1.49 -6.63 -22.42
C TYR A 161 0.62 -5.51 -21.82
N HIS A 162 0.20 -5.61 -20.56
CA HIS A 162 -0.52 -4.52 -19.89
C HIS A 162 0.38 -3.29 -19.68
N ILE A 163 1.67 -3.50 -19.41
CA ILE A 163 2.66 -2.42 -19.31
C ILE A 163 2.92 -1.82 -20.70
N GLN A 164 2.97 -2.65 -21.74
CA GLN A 164 3.14 -2.19 -23.12
C GLN A 164 1.94 -1.35 -23.58
N GLU A 165 0.70 -1.77 -23.30
CA GLU A 165 -0.53 -1.00 -23.60
C GLU A 165 -0.47 0.40 -22.99
N PHE A 166 0.05 0.52 -21.76
CA PHE A 166 0.22 1.81 -21.09
C PHE A 166 1.29 2.68 -21.76
N ILE A 167 2.42 2.09 -22.15
CA ILE A 167 3.48 2.79 -22.87
C ILE A 167 2.99 3.28 -24.22
N ASP A 168 2.28 2.43 -24.98
CA ASP A 168 1.73 2.76 -26.30
C ASP A 168 0.70 3.90 -26.20
N ALA A 169 -0.13 3.90 -25.14
CA ALA A 169 -1.04 5.01 -24.85
C ALA A 169 -0.27 6.31 -24.59
N MET A 170 0.84 6.27 -23.86
CA MET A 170 1.69 7.46 -23.64
C MET A 170 2.38 7.94 -24.93
N VAL A 171 2.81 7.02 -25.80
CA VAL A 171 3.39 7.37 -27.11
C VAL A 171 2.35 8.03 -28.00
N THR A 172 1.14 7.47 -28.05
CA THR A 172 0.02 8.03 -28.83
C THR A 172 -0.37 9.44 -28.36
N GLU A 173 -0.25 9.70 -27.06
CA GLU A 173 -0.45 11.02 -26.46
C GLU A 173 0.72 12.00 -26.67
N GLY A 174 1.79 11.58 -27.36
CA GLY A 174 2.96 12.40 -27.64
C GLY A 174 3.79 12.72 -26.40
N LYS A 175 3.80 11.84 -25.37
CA LYS A 175 4.69 12.02 -24.21
C LYS A 175 6.15 11.84 -24.63
N GLY A 176 7.03 12.68 -24.10
CA GLY A 176 8.46 12.58 -24.37
C GLY A 176 9.07 11.29 -23.83
N ALA A 177 10.09 10.75 -24.53
CA ALA A 177 10.74 9.49 -24.22
C ALA A 177 11.20 9.38 -22.75
N ALA A 178 11.82 10.44 -22.20
CA ALA A 178 12.24 10.47 -20.80
C ALA A 178 11.07 10.25 -19.82
N THR A 179 9.87 10.76 -20.14
CA THR A 179 8.68 10.56 -19.28
C THR A 179 8.25 9.10 -19.29
N ILE A 180 8.30 8.45 -20.45
CA ILE A 180 7.97 7.04 -20.63
C ILE A 180 8.98 6.16 -19.90
N ASP A 181 10.28 6.43 -20.05
CA ASP A 181 11.36 5.68 -19.40
C ASP A 181 11.26 5.76 -17.87
N HIS A 182 10.90 6.94 -17.37
CA HIS A 182 10.65 7.14 -15.95
C HIS A 182 9.46 6.32 -15.42
N GLU A 183 8.34 6.29 -16.14
CA GLU A 183 7.18 5.47 -15.75
C GLU A 183 7.51 3.97 -15.80
N ARG A 184 8.23 3.53 -16.85
CA ARG A 184 8.70 2.14 -16.96
C ARG A 184 9.65 1.77 -15.82
N ALA A 185 10.55 2.67 -15.44
CA ALA A 185 11.47 2.45 -14.33
C ALA A 185 10.74 2.35 -12.98
N GLU A 186 9.66 3.11 -12.76
CA GLU A 186 8.84 2.96 -11.54
C GLU A 186 8.16 1.60 -11.48
N LEU A 187 7.52 1.17 -12.56
CA LEU A 187 6.82 -0.12 -12.61
C LEU A 187 7.80 -1.29 -12.39
N ARG A 188 9.00 -1.22 -12.98
CA ARG A 188 10.06 -2.23 -12.79
C ARG A 188 10.54 -2.39 -11.35
N ARG A 189 10.28 -1.45 -10.44
CA ARG A 189 10.70 -1.58 -9.03
C ARG A 189 9.81 -2.53 -8.23
N LEU A 190 8.65 -2.90 -8.78
CA LEU A 190 7.67 -3.78 -8.13
C LEU A 190 7.75 -5.24 -8.61
N PHE A 191 8.51 -5.51 -9.68
CA PHE A 191 8.72 -6.83 -10.28
C PHE A 191 10.20 -7.21 -10.19
#